data_AF-A0A8H5MHM5-F1
#
_entry.id   AF-A0A8H5MHM5-F1
#
_cell.length_a   1.000
_cell.length_b   1.000
_cell.length_c   1.000
_cell.angle_alpha   90.00
_cell.angle_beta   90.00
_cell.angle_gamma   90.00
#
_symmetry.space_group_name_H-M   'P 1'
#
loop_
_entity.id
_entity.type
_entity.pdbx_description
1 polymer ?
#
loop_
_entity_poly.entity_id
_entity_poly.type
_entity_poly.pdbx_seq_one_letter_code
_entity_poly.pdbx_strand_id
1 'polypeptide(L)' 'MEDDIAIVGIGLRFPGNASSPEELWKVLERGESQWSEFPKDRLNIDGYYHPSGDRQGS' A
#
# COMPACT_ATOMS: atom_id res chain seq x y z
N MET A 1 11.92 35.59 -8.17
CA MET A 1 11.49 34.35 -7.52
C MET A 1 10.12 34.10 -8.08
N GLU A 2 9.99 33.15 -9.00
CA GLU A 2 8.68 32.65 -9.40
C GLU A 2 8.00 32.05 -8.16
N ASP A 3 6.67 32.07 -8.09
CA ASP A 3 5.90 31.69 -6.90
C ASP A 3 6.13 30.22 -6.52
N ASP A 4 7.13 29.97 -5.67
CA ASP A 4 7.45 28.65 -5.17
C ASP A 4 6.32 28.13 -4.27
N ILE A 5 5.98 26.86 -4.43
CA ILE A 5 4.93 26.19 -3.66
C ILE A 5 5.56 25.28 -2.61
N ALA A 6 5.24 25.53 -1.35
CA ALA A 6 5.65 24.70 -0.23
C ALA A 6 4.61 23.64 0.13
N ILE A 7 5.08 22.43 0.45
CA ILE A 7 4.27 21.41 1.12
C ILE A 7 4.33 21.69 2.63
N VAL A 8 3.23 22.17 3.19
CA VAL A 8 3.14 22.53 4.63
C VAL A 8 2.59 21.39 5.50
N GLY A 9 2.19 20.27 4.90
CA GLY A 9 1.67 19.10 5.61
C GLY A 9 1.33 17.95 4.67
N ILE A 10 1.20 16.75 5.24
CA ILE A 10 0.87 15.52 4.52
C ILE A 10 0.03 14.59 5.42
N GLY A 11 -0.92 13.86 4.82
CA GLY A 11 -1.73 12.84 5.50
C GLY A 11 -1.49 11.46 4.87
N LEU A 12 -1.20 10.45 5.69
CA LEU A 12 -0.69 9.16 5.22
C LEU A 12 -1.48 7.97 5.76
N ARG A 13 -1.68 6.96 4.90
CA ARG A 13 -2.12 5.60 5.25
C ARG A 13 -1.54 4.60 4.25
N PHE A 14 -0.32 4.14 4.53
CA PHE A 14 0.36 3.13 3.74
C PHE A 14 0.20 1.72 4.36
N PRO A 15 0.52 0.66 3.59
CA PRO A 15 0.65 -0.70 4.13
C PRO A 15 1.64 -0.75 5.31
N GLY A 16 1.53 -1.80 6.14
CA GLY A 16 2.41 -1.92 7.32
C GLY A 16 2.10 -0.94 8.46
N ASN A 17 0.92 -0.30 8.43
CA ASN A 17 0.52 0.72 9.40
C ASN A 17 1.39 2.00 9.39
N ALA A 18 2.09 2.27 8.29
CA ALA A 18 2.81 3.53 8.07
C ALA A 18 1.81 4.69 7.85
N SER A 19 1.36 5.25 8.97
CA SER A 19 0.32 6.29 9.04
C SER A 19 0.85 7.67 9.44
N SER A 20 2.18 7.81 9.55
CA SER A 20 2.88 9.09 9.72
C SER A 20 4.13 9.16 8.83
N PRO A 21 4.68 10.35 8.56
CA PRO A 21 5.92 10.50 7.81
C PRO A 21 7.08 9.72 8.41
N GLU A 22 7.17 9.69 9.75
CA GLU A 22 8.23 8.99 10.48
C GLU A 22 8.13 7.47 10.31
N GLU A 23 6.92 6.91 10.39
CA GLU A 23 6.71 5.47 10.20
C GLU A 23 6.94 5.06 8.75
N LEU A 24 6.50 5.87 7.77
CA LEU A 24 6.84 5.64 6.37
C LEU A 24 8.36 5.68 6.16
N TRP A 25 9.05 6.66 6.75
CA TRP A 25 10.49 6.80 6.61
C TRP A 25 11.25 5.58 7.14
N LYS A 26 10.85 5.04 8.30
CA LYS A 26 11.45 3.81 8.86
C LYS A 26 11.32 2.62 7.91
N VAL A 27 10.15 2.44 7.29
CA VAL A 27 9.93 1.34 6.32
C VAL A 27 10.88 1.49 5.13
N LEU A 28 10.99 2.70 4.58
CA LEU A 28 11.86 2.99 3.43
C LEU A 28 13.35 2.84 3.76
N GLU A 29 13.79 3.39 4.88
CA GLU A 29 15.19 3.33 5.33
C GLU A 29 15.64 1.88 5.54
N ARG A 30 14.76 1.03 6.07
CA ARG A 30 15.03 -0.39 6.30
C ARG A 30 14.83 -1.27 5.06
N GLY A 31 14.27 -0.73 3.99
CA GLY A 31 13.94 -1.49 2.78
C GLY A 31 12.93 -2.61 3.04
N GLU A 32 12.03 -2.44 4.01
CA GLU A 32 11.07 -3.46 4.41
C GLU A 32 9.97 -3.65 3.35
N SER A 33 9.66 -4.90 3.01
CA SER A 33 8.45 -5.21 2.23
C SER A 33 7.24 -5.19 3.15
N GLN A 34 6.24 -4.38 2.78
CA GLN A 34 4.93 -4.35 3.44
C GLN A 34 3.85 -5.08 2.64
N TRP A 35 4.26 -5.95 1.72
CA TRP A 35 3.34 -6.83 1.00
C TRP A 35 2.76 -7.89 1.95
N SER A 36 1.46 -8.17 1.80
CA SER A 36 0.77 -9.23 2.52
C SER A 36 -0.20 -9.95 1.59
N GLU A 37 -0.66 -11.13 2.01
CA GLU A 37 -1.84 -11.76 1.42
C GLU A 37 -3.09 -10.87 1.59
N PHE A 38 -4.11 -11.15 0.78
CA PHE A 38 -5.41 -10.50 0.91
C PHE A 38 -6.03 -10.81 2.28
N PRO A 39 -6.44 -9.80 3.06
CA PRO A 39 -7.18 -10.04 4.28
C PRO A 39 -8.50 -10.78 3.98
N LYS A 40 -8.75 -11.90 4.68
CA LYS A 40 -9.93 -12.76 4.44
C LYS A 40 -11.26 -12.05 4.67
N ASP A 41 -11.27 -11.00 5.49
CA ASP A 41 -12.41 -10.14 5.77
C ASP A 41 -12.66 -9.08 4.67
N ARG A 42 -11.68 -8.86 3.78
CA ARG A 42 -11.80 -7.96 2.62
C ARG A 42 -12.25 -8.72 1.38
N LEU A 43 -11.66 -9.89 1.15
CA LEU A 43 -11.90 -10.69 -0.05
C LEU A 43 -11.61 -12.17 0.23
N ASN A 44 -12.50 -13.06 -0.22
CA ASN A 44 -12.22 -14.48 -0.30
C ASN A 44 -11.39 -14.79 -1.56
N ILE A 45 -10.08 -14.51 -1.53
CA ILE A 45 -9.21 -14.65 -2.70
C ILE A 45 -9.18 -16.08 -3.25
N ASP A 46 -9.34 -17.11 -2.41
CA ASP A 46 -9.35 -18.52 -2.82
C ASP A 46 -10.50 -18.85 -3.79
N GLY A 47 -11.60 -18.09 -3.73
CA GLY A 47 -12.73 -18.25 -4.65
C GLY A 47 -12.53 -17.61 -6.02
N TYR A 48 -11.62 -16.63 -6.12
CA TYR A 48 -11.39 -15.83 -7.33
C TYR A 48 -10.08 -16.18 -8.01
N TYR A 49 -9.03 -16.46 -7.26
CA TYR A 49 -7.72 -16.72 -7.83
C TYR A 49 -7.72 -17.95 -8.76
N HIS A 50 -7.16 -17.75 -9.96
CA HIS A 50 -6.87 -18.80 -10.90
C HIS A 50 -5.51 -18.49 -11.57
N PRO A 51 -4.63 -19.50 -11.76
CA PRO A 51 -3.31 -19.26 -12.33
C PRO A 51 -3.33 -18.73 -13.78
N SER A 52 -4.42 -18.97 -14.53
CA SER A 52 -4.69 -18.30 -15.81
C SER A 52 -5.75 -17.21 -15.61
N GLY A 53 -5.47 -16.01 -16.09
CA GLY A 53 -6.41 -14.88 -16.08
C GLY A 53 -7.51 -14.97 -17.16
N ASP A 54 -7.52 -16.01 -17.99
CA ASP A 54 -8.54 -16.21 -19.03
C ASP A 54 -9.84 -16.83 -18.46
N ARG A 55 -9.80 -17.30 -17.22
CA ARG A 55 -10.98 -17.84 -16.54
C ARG A 55 -11.95 -16.69 -16.28
N GLN A 56 -13.15 -16.79 -16.84
CA GLN A 56 -14.19 -15.81 -16.56
C GLN A 56 -14.49 -15.75 -15.05
N GLY A 57 -14.35 -14.55 -14.47
CA GLY A 57 -14.58 -14.30 -13.05
C GLY A 57 -13.40 -14.62 -12.12
N SER A 58 -12.20 -14.87 -12.68
CA SER A 58 -10.95 -14.75 -11.90
C SER A 58 -10.49 -13.31 -11.74
#